data_AF-A0A9C7PNK3-F1
#
_entry.id   AF-A0A9C7PNK3-F1
#
_cell.length_a   1.000
_cell.length_b   1.000
_cell.length_c   1.000
_cell.angle_alpha   90.00
_cell.angle_beta   90.00
_cell.angle_gamma   90.00
#
_symmetry.space_group_name_H-M   'P 1'
#
loop_
_entity.id
_entity.type
_entity.pdbx_description
1 polymer ?
#
loop_
_entity_poly.entity_id
_entity_poly.type
_entity_poly.pdbx_seq_one_letter_code
_entity_poly.pdbx_strand_id
1 'polypeptide(L)'
;MAGLRSSDPSQHRTESHRALKPGGFHPTATCGVFGAAAAAGSILGLTTDQIVSALGLWGSQAAGSMQFLVDGAGTSRFTGVYAAMGGLMSAVMASKRVYWHQGVPGRPKGGFLKAYAPDADPTEVIAGLG
;
A
#
# COMPACT_ATOMS: atom_id res chain seq x y z
N MET A 1 -27.40 13.93 -30.19
CA MET A 1 -27.91 12.65 -29.66
C MET A 1 -26.97 12.17 -28.55
N ALA A 2 -27.18 12.62 -27.32
CA ALA A 2 -26.45 12.13 -26.15
C ALA A 2 -27.18 10.91 -25.59
N GLY A 3 -26.54 9.74 -25.64
CA GLY A 3 -27.09 8.51 -25.10
C GLY A 3 -27.31 8.64 -23.60
N LEU A 4 -28.55 8.44 -23.17
CA LEU A 4 -28.96 8.42 -21.77
C LEU A 4 -28.22 7.28 -21.05
N ARG A 5 -27.34 7.63 -20.10
CA ARG A 5 -26.84 6.66 -19.11
C ARG A 5 -28.05 6.12 -18.35
N SER A 6 -28.21 4.80 -18.34
CA SER A 6 -29.28 4.14 -17.58
C SER A 6 -29.13 4.45 -16.10
N SER A 7 -30.19 4.98 -15.50
CA SER A 7 -30.29 5.40 -14.10
C SER A 7 -30.60 4.24 -13.13
N ASP A 8 -30.33 2.99 -13.52
CA ASP A 8 -30.61 1.81 -12.70
C ASP A 8 -29.57 1.66 -11.57
N PRO A 9 -29.94 1.85 -10.29
CA PRO A 9 -29.01 1.75 -9.15
C PRO A 9 -28.50 0.32 -8.93
N SER A 10 -29.17 -0.69 -9.47
CA SER A 10 -28.78 -2.10 -9.35
C SER A 10 -27.55 -2.43 -10.22
N GLN A 11 -27.36 -1.73 -11.34
CA GLN A 11 -26.17 -1.84 -12.18
C GLN A 11 -24.93 -1.20 -11.53
N HIS A 12 -25.09 -0.05 -10.88
CA HIS A 12 -24.01 0.57 -10.10
C HIS A 12 -23.51 -0.32 -8.96
N ARG A 13 -24.41 -1.08 -8.32
CA ARG A 13 -24.08 -2.01 -7.23
C ARG A 13 -23.29 -3.24 -7.70
N THR A 14 -23.55 -3.72 -8.92
CA THR A 14 -22.89 -4.91 -9.48
C THR A 14 -21.52 -4.59 -10.09
N GLU A 15 -21.34 -3.41 -10.67
CA GLU A 15 -20.04 -2.94 -11.18
C GLU A 15 -19.07 -2.57 -10.05
N SER A 16 -19.54 -1.88 -9.01
CA SER A 16 -18.73 -1.52 -7.84
C SER A 16 -18.21 -2.74 -7.08
N HIS A 17 -19.02 -3.81 -6.96
CA HIS A 17 -18.62 -5.05 -6.31
C HIS A 17 -17.57 -5.85 -7.11
N ARG A 18 -17.49 -5.67 -8.44
CA ARG A 18 -16.43 -6.26 -9.28
C ARG A 18 -15.13 -5.47 -9.27
N ALA A 19 -15.18 -4.16 -9.00
CA ALA A 19 -14.01 -3.30 -8.99
C ALA A 19 -13.18 -3.44 -7.70
N LEU A 20 -13.77 -3.94 -6.62
CA LEU A 20 -13.10 -4.13 -5.33
C LEU A 20 -12.25 -5.40 -5.35
N LYS A 21 -10.94 -5.25 -5.10
CA LYS A 21 -10.09 -6.38 -4.74
C LYS A 21 -10.51 -7.00 -3.40
N PRO A 22 -10.27 -8.32 -3.19
CA PRO A 22 -10.49 -8.97 -1.90
C PRO A 22 -9.86 -8.17 -0.76
N GLY A 23 -10.63 -7.93 0.31
CA GLY A 23 -10.19 -7.16 1.48
C GLY A 23 -10.50 -5.66 1.43
N GLY A 24 -10.92 -5.08 0.30
CA GLY A 24 -11.39 -3.68 0.26
C GLY A 24 -10.28 -2.63 0.38
N PHE A 25 -9.01 -3.04 0.28
CA PHE A 25 -7.85 -2.14 0.35
C PHE A 25 -7.27 -1.77 -1.01
N HIS A 26 -6.88 -0.51 -1.16
CA HIS A 26 -6.31 0.06 -2.37
C HIS A 26 -4.81 -0.25 -2.47
N PRO A 27 -4.34 -1.03 -3.46
CA PRO A 27 -2.95 -1.47 -3.53
C PRO A 27 -1.92 -0.34 -3.60
N THR A 28 -2.24 0.79 -4.23
CA THR A 28 -1.33 1.95 -4.23
C THR A 28 -1.12 2.50 -2.83
N ALA A 29 -2.17 2.50 -2.00
CA ALA A 29 -2.08 2.98 -0.63
C ALA A 29 -1.25 2.01 0.22
N THR A 30 -1.57 0.71 0.15
CA THR A 30 -0.97 -0.33 1.00
C THR A 30 0.44 -0.74 0.56
N CYS A 31 0.73 -0.78 -0.74
CA CYS A 31 2.02 -1.24 -1.27
C CYS A 31 2.93 -0.09 -1.72
N GLY A 32 2.38 1.04 -2.18
CA GLY A 32 3.17 2.14 -2.75
C GLY A 32 4.18 2.75 -1.78
N VAL A 33 3.91 2.65 -0.48
CA VAL A 33 4.82 3.12 0.56
C VAL A 33 6.15 2.38 0.57
N PHE A 34 6.18 1.08 0.25
CA PHE A 34 7.44 0.33 0.25
C PHE A 34 8.42 0.89 -0.79
N GLY A 35 7.91 1.24 -1.98
CA GLY A 35 8.69 1.91 -3.01
C GLY A 35 9.13 3.32 -2.60
N ALA A 36 8.23 4.10 -2.00
CA ALA A 36 8.56 5.43 -1.48
C ALA A 36 9.61 5.39 -0.36
N ALA A 37 9.52 4.42 0.56
CA ALA A 37 10.49 4.20 1.63
C ALA A 37 11.84 3.76 1.09
N ALA A 38 11.87 2.87 0.09
CA ALA A 38 13.12 2.45 -0.57
C ALA A 38 13.79 3.64 -1.28
N ALA A 39 13.03 4.43 -2.04
CA ALA A 39 13.54 5.62 -2.72
C ALA A 39 14.06 6.68 -1.73
N ALA A 40 13.28 7.02 -0.70
CA ALA A 40 13.69 7.95 0.35
C ALA A 40 14.92 7.44 1.11
N GLY A 41 14.95 6.14 1.42
CA GLY A 41 16.08 5.52 2.09
C GLY A 41 17.36 5.54 1.26
N SER A 42 17.25 5.35 -0.05
CA SER A 42 18.38 5.52 -0.99
C SER A 42 18.90 6.97 -1.00
N ILE A 43 18.00 7.97 -1.03
CA ILE A 43 18.37 9.39 -1.00
C ILE A 43 19.05 9.75 0.33
N LEU A 44 18.58 9.20 1.44
CA LEU A 44 19.10 9.46 2.78
C LEU A 44 20.37 8.66 3.13
N GLY A 45 20.82 7.75 2.25
CA GLY A 45 21.99 6.90 2.51
C GLY A 45 21.78 5.92 3.66
N LEU A 46 20.58 5.35 3.79
CA LEU A 46 20.27 4.39 4.85
C LEU A 46 21.06 3.09 4.72
N THR A 47 21.47 2.53 5.85
CA THR A 47 22.03 1.17 5.89
C THR A 47 20.93 0.12 5.65
N THR A 48 21.33 -1.11 5.35
CA THR A 48 20.40 -2.24 5.19
C THR A 48 19.44 -2.39 6.37
N ASP A 49 19.95 -2.31 7.61
CA ASP A 49 19.12 -2.42 8.82
C ASP A 49 18.11 -1.27 8.94
N GLN A 50 18.50 -0.06 8.52
CA GLN A 50 17.60 1.10 8.52
C GLN A 50 16.53 0.97 7.43
N ILE A 51 16.88 0.44 6.25
CA ILE A 51 15.89 0.12 5.20
C ILE A 51 14.90 -0.93 5.70
N VAL A 52 15.36 -2.01 6.31
CA VAL A 52 14.49 -3.05 6.89
C VAL A 52 13.56 -2.44 7.93
N SER A 53 14.07 -1.58 8.80
CA SER A 53 13.26 -0.85 9.79
C SER A 53 12.22 0.05 9.14
N ALA A 54 12.59 0.82 8.11
CA ALA A 54 11.68 1.70 7.38
C ALA A 54 10.53 0.92 6.72
N LEU A 55 10.83 -0.21 6.06
CA LEU A 55 9.81 -1.07 5.47
C LEU A 55 8.88 -1.68 6.54
N GLY A 56 9.44 -2.04 7.71
CA GLY A 56 8.67 -2.58 8.82
C GLY A 56 7.75 -1.56 9.49
N LEU A 57 8.19 -0.31 9.64
CA LEU A 57 7.38 0.77 10.24
C LEU A 57 6.11 1.08 9.44
N TRP A 58 6.18 0.91 8.12
CA TRP A 58 4.99 1.04 7.27
C TRP A 58 4.00 -0.10 7.48
N GLY A 59 4.46 -1.33 7.68
CA GLY A 59 3.55 -2.48 7.89
C GLY A 59 2.50 -2.23 8.97
N SER A 60 2.84 -1.47 10.01
CA SER A 60 1.94 -1.08 11.10
C SER A 60 0.95 0.05 10.76
N GLN A 61 1.15 0.76 9.66
CA GLN A 61 0.35 1.92 9.22
C GLN A 61 -0.38 1.66 7.89
N ALA A 62 -0.18 0.49 7.29
CA ALA A 62 -0.81 0.12 6.03
C ALA A 62 -2.33 0.26 6.11
N ALA A 63 -2.90 1.09 5.23
CA ALA A 63 -4.33 1.38 5.15
C ALA A 63 -4.69 1.95 3.76
N GLY A 64 -5.98 1.98 3.44
CA GLY A 64 -6.50 2.66 2.25
C GLY A 64 -7.78 2.02 1.72
N SER A 65 -8.94 2.54 2.11
CA SER A 65 -10.23 2.01 1.67
C SER A 65 -10.48 2.29 0.18
N MET A 66 -11.03 1.31 -0.53
CA MET A 66 -11.51 1.47 -1.92
C MET A 66 -12.97 1.95 -2.02
N GLN A 67 -13.56 2.45 -0.93
CA GLN A 67 -14.94 2.97 -0.93
C GLN A 67 -15.17 4.05 -2.01
N PHE A 68 -14.12 4.78 -2.40
CA PHE A 68 -14.17 5.76 -3.49
C PHE A 68 -14.59 5.19 -4.85
N LEU A 69 -14.40 3.88 -5.09
CA LEU A 69 -14.90 3.19 -6.28
C LEU A 69 -16.42 2.96 -6.25
N VAL A 70 -17.03 3.05 -5.06
CA VAL A 70 -18.47 2.82 -4.84
C VAL A 70 -19.23 4.13 -4.87
N ASP A 71 -18.73 5.18 -4.19
CA ASP A 71 -19.41 6.47 -4.06
C ASP A 71 -18.89 7.55 -5.03
N GLY A 72 -17.84 7.25 -5.81
CA GLY A 72 -17.24 8.18 -6.78
C GLY A 72 -16.42 9.30 -6.14
N ALA A 73 -16.03 9.17 -4.87
CA ALA A 73 -15.23 10.18 -4.19
C ALA A 73 -13.88 10.45 -4.90
N GLY A 74 -13.45 11.71 -4.90
CA GLY A 74 -12.18 12.16 -5.47
C GLY A 74 -10.92 11.75 -4.67
N THR A 75 -11.04 10.82 -3.72
CA THR A 75 -9.95 10.41 -2.81
C THR A 75 -8.99 9.40 -3.43
N SER A 76 -9.22 8.95 -4.66
CA SER A 76 -8.30 8.04 -5.38
C SER A 76 -6.87 8.58 -5.42
N ARG A 77 -6.69 9.89 -5.65
CA ARG A 77 -5.37 10.56 -5.66
C ARG A 77 -4.73 10.67 -4.27
N PHE A 78 -5.54 10.77 -3.22
CA PHE A 78 -5.04 10.89 -1.85
C PHE A 78 -4.23 9.65 -1.44
N THR A 79 -4.61 8.46 -1.92
CA THR A 79 -3.88 7.22 -1.61
C THR A 79 -2.41 7.25 -2.04
N GLY A 80 -2.10 7.87 -3.18
CA GLY A 80 -0.73 8.04 -3.66
C GLY A 80 0.06 9.07 -2.84
N VAL A 81 -0.58 10.17 -2.44
CA VAL A 81 0.04 11.18 -1.56
C VAL A 81 0.32 10.58 -0.18
N TYR A 82 -0.63 9.86 0.39
CA TYR A 82 -0.48 9.14 1.64
C TYR A 82 0.67 8.13 1.57
N ALA A 83 0.80 7.43 0.44
CA ALA A 83 1.88 6.49 0.23
C ALA A 83 3.27 7.17 0.21
N ALA A 84 3.39 8.30 -0.49
CA ALA A 84 4.63 9.07 -0.51
C ALA A 84 5.00 9.59 0.88
N MET A 85 4.02 10.13 1.61
CA MET A 85 4.19 10.66 2.97
C MET A 85 4.61 9.57 3.95
N GLY A 86 3.92 8.42 3.96
CA GLY A 86 4.23 7.31 4.84
C GLY A 86 5.62 6.74 4.61
N GLY A 87 6.06 6.66 3.35
CA GLY A 87 7.40 6.17 3.00
C GLY A 87 8.51 7.09 3.47
N LEU A 88 8.36 8.39 3.23
CA LEU A 88 9.30 9.39 3.71
C LEU A 88 9.38 9.42 5.23
N MET A 89 8.23 9.41 5.92
CA MET A 89 8.19 9.39 7.39
C MET A 89 8.89 8.15 7.94
N SER A 90 8.64 6.97 7.37
CA SER A 90 9.26 5.72 7.82
C SER A 90 10.78 5.73 7.62
N ALA A 91 11.26 6.23 6.48
CA ALA A 91 12.69 6.37 6.19
C ALA A 91 13.38 7.37 7.13
N VAL A 92 12.76 8.52 7.41
CA VAL A 92 13.28 9.51 8.36
C VAL A 92 13.33 8.97 9.79
N MET A 93 12.32 8.21 10.20
CA MET A 93 12.28 7.62 11.55
C MET A 93 13.34 6.53 11.72
N ALA A 94 13.56 5.72 10.68
CA ALA A 94 14.62 4.72 10.64
C ALA A 94 16.02 5.36 10.59
N SER A 95 16.19 6.49 9.89
CA SER A 95 17.47 7.21 9.83
C SER A 95 17.94 7.68 11.20
N LYS A 96 17.00 8.13 12.03
CA LYS A 96 17.24 8.58 13.40
C LYS A 96 17.44 7.44 14.40
N ARG A 97 17.27 6.17 13.98
CA ARG A 97 17.41 4.97 14.83
C ARG A 97 16.53 4.99 16.09
N VAL A 98 15.45 5.77 16.07
CA VAL A 98 14.51 5.89 17.20
C VAL A 98 13.58 4.69 17.25
N TYR A 99 13.20 4.18 16.08
CA TYR A 99 12.29 3.05 15.96
C TYR A 99 12.96 1.93 15.17
N TRP A 100 12.80 0.71 15.67
CA TRP A 100 13.29 -0.51 15.04
C TRP A 100 12.10 -1.42 14.74
N HIS A 101 12.03 -1.96 13.52
CA HIS A 101 11.03 -2.96 13.16
C HIS A 101 11.63 -4.00 12.23
N GLN A 102 11.56 -5.29 12.61
CA GLN A 102 12.10 -6.40 11.80
C GLN A 102 11.04 -7.05 10.89
N GLY A 103 9.84 -6.45 10.84
CA GLY A 103 8.69 -6.92 10.09
C GLY A 103 8.77 -6.57 8.61
N VAL A 104 9.68 -7.23 7.88
CA VAL A 104 9.67 -7.26 6.41
C VAL A 104 8.31 -7.76 5.90
N PRO A 105 7.87 -7.38 4.68
CA PRO A 105 6.56 -7.76 4.15
C PRO A 105 6.29 -9.27 4.18
N GLY A 106 7.33 -10.10 3.98
CA GLY A 106 7.24 -11.56 3.89
C GLY A 106 7.26 -12.35 5.20
N ARG A 107 7.13 -11.72 6.39
CA ARG A 107 7.09 -12.50 7.64
C ARG A 107 5.82 -13.36 7.74
N PRO A 108 5.92 -14.65 8.14
CA PRO A 108 4.79 -15.58 8.11
C PRO A 108 3.71 -15.32 9.17
N LYS A 109 4.05 -14.67 10.30
CA LYS A 109 3.10 -14.27 11.35
C LYS A 109 3.04 -12.75 11.46
N GLY A 110 1.84 -12.18 11.33
CA GLY A 110 1.61 -10.74 11.46
C GLY A 110 2.29 -9.88 10.38
N GLY A 111 2.89 -10.47 9.36
CA GLY A 111 3.53 -9.76 8.26
C GLY A 111 2.51 -9.18 7.27
N PHE A 112 2.94 -8.15 6.56
CA PHE A 112 2.10 -7.44 5.58
C PHE A 112 1.49 -8.37 4.53
N LEU A 113 2.30 -9.26 3.92
CA LEU A 113 1.78 -10.20 2.90
C LEU A 113 0.71 -11.09 3.50
N LYS A 114 0.91 -11.66 4.69
CA LYS A 114 -0.10 -12.52 5.31
C LYS A 114 -1.42 -11.79 5.59
N ALA A 115 -1.35 -10.50 5.93
CA ALA A 115 -2.53 -9.68 6.24
C ALA A 115 -3.28 -9.19 4.98
N TYR A 116 -2.55 -8.77 3.95
CA TYR A 116 -3.12 -8.12 2.76
C TYR A 116 -3.20 -9.00 1.51
N ALA A 117 -2.43 -10.09 1.48
CA ALA A 117 -2.33 -11.02 0.36
C ALA A 117 -2.00 -12.43 0.89
N PRO A 118 -2.94 -13.10 1.60
CA PRO A 118 -2.67 -14.31 2.37
C PRO A 118 -2.17 -15.50 1.54
N ASP A 119 -2.42 -15.48 0.23
CA ASP A 119 -2.03 -16.50 -0.75
C ASP A 119 -0.82 -16.08 -1.60
N ALA A 120 -0.22 -14.91 -1.34
CA ALA A 120 0.94 -14.44 -2.08
C ALA A 120 2.20 -15.25 -1.71
N ASP A 121 2.99 -15.58 -2.72
CA ASP A 121 4.33 -16.14 -2.54
C ASP A 121 5.33 -15.00 -2.27
N PRO A 122 5.98 -14.95 -1.08
CA PRO A 122 6.99 -13.94 -0.78
C PRO A 122 8.18 -13.93 -1.74
N THR A 123 8.47 -15.05 -2.42
CA THR A 123 9.58 -15.13 -3.37
C THR A 123 9.30 -14.33 -4.64
N GLU A 124 8.04 -14.17 -5.05
CA GLU A 124 7.65 -13.35 -6.19
C GLU A 124 7.93 -11.86 -5.95
N VAL A 125 7.85 -11.40 -4.69
CA VAL A 125 8.09 -9.99 -4.33
C VAL A 125 9.53 -9.54 -4.58
N ILE A 126 10.47 -10.50 -4.56
CA ILE A 126 11.90 -10.26 -4.78
C ILE A 126 12.37 -10.76 -6.15
N ALA A 127 11.50 -11.41 -6.93
CA ALA A 127 11.85 -11.94 -8.23
C ALA A 127 12.18 -10.79 -9.22
N GLY A 128 13.34 -10.87 -9.87
CA GLY A 128 13.76 -9.87 -10.85
C GLY A 128 14.25 -8.55 -10.25
N LEU A 129 14.52 -8.49 -8.94
CA LEU A 129 15.33 -7.42 -8.37
C LEU A 129 16.77 -7.60 -8.86
N GLY A 130 17.19 -6.72 -9.79
CA GLY A 130 18.57 -6.48 -10.26
C GLY A 130 19.57 -7.61 -10.12
#